data_AF-X1RFY1-F1
#
_entry.id   AF-X1RFY1-F1
#
_cell.length_a   1.000
_cell.length_b   1.000
_cell.length_c   1.000
_cell.angle_alpha   90.00
_cell.angle_beta   90.00
_cell.angle_gamma   90.00
#
_symmetry.space_group_name_H-M   'P 1'
#
loop_
_entity.id
_entity.type
_entity.pdbx_description
1 polymer ?
#
loop_
_entity_poly.entity_id
_entity_poly.type
_entity_poly.pdbx_seq_one_letter_code
_entity_poly.pdbx_strand_id
1 'polypeptide(L)' 'DGQLLIVSDVLGIWEAFTPKFVKRYANMGEESVKAIQEYVSEVREGKFPTEEHWYKMIEGEAEKLMKLVK' A
#
# COMPACT_ATOMS: atom_id res chain seq x y z
N ASP A 1 8.84 -31.88 17.04
CA ASP A 1 8.30 -31.95 15.67
C ASP A 1 7.71 -30.62 15.26
N GLY A 2 8.10 -30.08 14.11
CA GLY A 2 7.69 -28.77 13.63
C GLY A 2 7.29 -28.81 12.16
N GLN A 3 6.75 -27.70 11.68
CA GLN A 3 6.42 -27.47 10.28
C GLN A 3 7.04 -26.14 9.84
N LEU A 4 7.40 -26.06 8.56
CA LEU A 4 7.95 -24.87 7.94
C LEU A 4 7.22 -24.62 6.62
N LEU A 5 6.75 -23.40 6.43
CA LEU A 5 6.11 -22.92 5.20
C LEU A 5 6.60 -21.50 4.90
N ILE A 6 6.56 -21.12 3.62
CA ILE A 6 6.85 -19.75 3.19
C ILE A 6 5.63 -18.88 3.48
N VAL A 7 5.83 -17.75 4.15
CA VAL A 7 4.74 -16.84 4.57
C VAL A 7 3.91 -16.36 3.37
N SER A 8 4.56 -16.05 2.23
CA SER A 8 3.86 -15.60 1.02
C SER A 8 2.88 -16.64 0.46
N ASP A 9 3.21 -17.93 0.56
CA ASP A 9 2.38 -19.01 0.06
C ASP A 9 1.19 -19.24 1.00
N VAL A 10 1.44 -19.17 2.31
CA VAL A 10 0.40 -19.25 3.34
C VAL A 10 -0.60 -18.11 3.23
N LEU A 11 -0.12 -16.88 2.96
CA LEU A 11 -0.95 -15.69 2.80
C LEU A 11 -1.59 -15.56 1.41
N GLY A 12 -1.19 -16.42 0.46
CA GLY A 12 -1.71 -16.36 -0.89
C GLY A 12 -1.36 -15.06 -1.63
N ILE A 13 -0.15 -14.54 -1.43
CA ILE A 13 0.33 -13.33 -2.11
C ILE A 13 0.51 -13.58 -3.61
N TRP A 14 0.97 -14.79 -3.98
CA TRP A 14 1.15 -15.18 -5.37
C TRP A 14 0.15 -16.25 -5.79
N GLU A 15 -0.49 -16.05 -6.94
CA GLU A 15 -1.59 -16.90 -7.43
C GLU A 15 -1.14 -17.89 -8.51
N ALA A 16 -0.04 -17.61 -9.21
CA ALA A 16 0.40 -18.42 -10.35
C ALA A 16 0.83 -19.84 -9.96
N PHE A 17 1.26 -20.04 -8.71
CA PHE A 17 1.69 -21.35 -8.21
C PHE A 17 1.55 -21.41 -6.69
N THR A 18 0.89 -22.47 -6.19
CA THR A 18 0.90 -22.84 -4.77
C THR A 18 1.33 -24.30 -4.67
N PRO A 19 2.44 -24.62 -3.97
CA PRO A 19 2.88 -26.00 -3.80
C PRO A 19 1.80 -26.86 -3.12
N LYS A 20 1.68 -28.14 -3.51
CA LYS A 20 0.61 -29.04 -3.03
C LYS A 20 0.55 -29.23 -1.51
N PHE A 21 1.65 -29.01 -0.80
CA PHE A 21 1.74 -29.15 0.65
C PHE A 21 1.38 -27.85 1.40
N VAL A 22 1.13 -26.75 0.69
CA VAL A 22 0.73 -25.48 1.30
C VAL A 22 -0.79 -25.42 1.43
N LYS A 23 -1.26 -25.12 2.63
CA LYS A 23 -2.63 -24.62 2.84
C LYS A 23 -2.58 -23.09 2.79
N ARG A 24 -3.35 -22.48 1.87
CA ARG A 24 -3.58 -21.02 1.87
C ARG A 24 -4.56 -20.67 2.99
N TYR A 25 -4.23 -19.64 3.76
CA TYR A 25 -5.05 -19.11 4.85
C TYR A 25 -5.65 -17.73 4.51
N ALA A 26 -5.18 -17.08 3.45
CA ALA A 26 -5.71 -15.82 2.94
C ALA A 26 -5.55 -15.74 1.40
N ASN A 27 -6.23 -14.77 0.79
CA ASN A 27 -6.02 -14.37 -0.60
C ASN A 27 -5.44 -12.94 -0.68
N MET A 28 -4.26 -12.75 -0.10
CA MET A 28 -3.66 -11.40 -0.02
C MET A 28 -3.28 -10.84 -1.38
N GLY A 29 -3.08 -11.66 -2.42
CA GLY A 29 -2.86 -11.20 -3.79
C GLY A 29 -4.02 -10.35 -4.30
N GLU A 30 -5.23 -10.92 -4.30
CA GLU A 30 -6.46 -10.22 -4.71
C GLU A 30 -6.75 -8.98 -3.86
N GLU A 31 -6.66 -9.09 -2.53
CA GLU A 31 -6.91 -7.97 -1.61
C GLU A 31 -5.90 -6.82 -1.84
N SER A 32 -4.63 -7.15 -2.12
CA SER A 32 -3.61 -6.14 -2.43
C SER A 32 -3.93 -5.40 -3.72
N VAL A 33 -4.36 -6.11 -4.78
CA VAL A 33 -4.75 -5.49 -6.05
C VAL A 33 -5.91 -4.53 -5.83
N LYS A 34 -6.94 -4.97 -5.11
CA LYS A 34 -8.11 -4.15 -4.78
C LYS A 34 -7.72 -2.89 -4.00
N ALA A 35 -6.92 -3.02 -2.94
CA ALA A 35 -6.49 -1.89 -2.12
C ALA A 35 -5.69 -0.86 -2.93
N ILE A 36 -4.80 -1.31 -3.80
CA ILE A 36 -4.01 -0.42 -4.67
C ILE A 36 -4.90 0.28 -5.70
N GLN A 37 -5.88 -0.42 -6.27
CA GLN A 37 -6.84 0.19 -7.21
C GLN A 37 -7.69 1.27 -6.54
N GLU A 38 -8.16 1.01 -5.32
CA GLU A 38 -8.90 1.99 -4.51
C GLU A 38 -8.05 3.23 -4.25
N TYR A 39 -6.82 3.06 -3.76
CA TYR A 39 -5.87 4.16 -3.58
C TYR A 39 -5.66 4.98 -4.86
N VAL A 40 -5.46 4.31 -6.00
CA VAL A 40 -5.30 4.99 -7.30
C VAL A 40 -6.55 5.79 -7.67
N SER A 41 -7.74 5.26 -7.42
CA SER A 41 -9.00 5.97 -7.66
C SER A 41 -9.09 7.21 -6.77
N GLU A 42 -8.82 7.07 -5.47
CA GLU A 42 -8.91 8.17 -4.52
C GLU A 42 -7.91 9.28 -4.81
N VAL A 43 -6.68 8.96 -5.23
CA VAL A 43 -5.69 9.95 -5.66
C VAL A 43 -6.16 10.68 -6.92
N ARG A 44 -6.70 9.96 -7.91
CA ARG A 44 -7.18 10.57 -9.16
C ARG A 44 -8.40 11.44 -8.96
N GLU A 45 -9.25 11.08 -8.01
CA GLU A 45 -10.46 11.82 -7.65
C GLU A 45 -10.19 12.94 -6.63
N GLY A 46 -8.96 13.04 -6.10
CA GLY A 46 -8.60 14.01 -5.07
C GLY A 46 -9.24 13.75 -3.71
N LYS A 47 -9.72 12.52 -3.45
CA LYS A 47 -10.23 12.07 -2.15
C LYS A 47 -9.11 11.80 -1.15
N PHE A 48 -7.96 11.32 -1.65
CA PHE A 48 -6.74 11.15 -0.88
C PHE A 48 -5.63 12.08 -1.39
N PRO A 49 -4.82 12.70 -0.52
CA PRO A 49 -4.87 12.63 0.95
C PRO A 49 -5.94 13.55 1.57
N THR A 50 -6.49 13.14 2.72
CA THR A 50 -7.27 14.00 3.64
C THR A 50 -6.34 14.74 4.61
N GLU A 51 -6.85 15.70 5.38
CA GLU A 51 -6.03 16.49 6.34
C GLU A 51 -5.24 15.67 7.36
N GLU A 52 -5.70 14.46 7.70
CA GLU A 52 -5.00 13.57 8.64
C GLU A 52 -3.76 12.90 8.02
N HIS A 53 -3.65 12.91 6.68
CA HIS A 53 -2.61 12.22 5.93
C HIS A 53 -1.50 13.15 5.41
N TRP A 54 -1.45 14.41 5.86
CA TRP A 54 -0.34 15.32 5.55
C TRP A 54 -0.02 16.27 6.72
N TYR A 55 1.22 16.75 6.75
CA TYR A 55 1.67 17.74 7.73
C TYR A 55 1.61 19.15 7.16
N LYS A 56 1.13 20.11 7.95
CA LYS A 56 1.20 21.53 7.59
C LYS A 56 2.64 21.99 7.49
N MET A 57 2.91 22.82 6.49
CA MET A 57 4.18 23.52 6.38
C MET A 57 4.38 24.44 7.59
N ILE A 58 5.61 24.53 8.08
CA ILE A 58 5.97 25.47 9.15
C ILE A 58 5.71 26.90 8.64
N GLU A 59 5.19 27.76 9.50
CA GLU A 59 4.92 29.16 9.19
C GLU A 59 6.19 29.86 8.66
N GLY A 60 6.06 30.57 7.54
CA GLY A 60 7.17 31.28 6.90
C GLY A 60 8.04 30.46 5.94
N GLU A 61 7.89 29.13 5.90
CA GLU A 61 8.68 28.29 4.98
C GLU A 61 8.15 28.36 3.53
N ALA A 62 6.84 28.61 3.34
CA ALA A 62 6.25 28.73 2.00
C ALA A 62 6.85 29.92 1.23
N GLU A 63 7.02 31.06 1.90
CA GLU A 63 7.61 32.26 1.33
C GLU A 63 9.08 32.07 0.98
N LYS A 64 9.83 31.31 1.78
CA LYS A 64 11.23 30.95 1.49
C LYS A 64 11.30 30.07 0.25
N LEU A 65 10.46 29.03 0.16
CA LEU A 65 10.41 28.15 -0.99
C LEU A 65 10.12 28.94 -2.28
N MET A 66 9.13 29.84 -2.26
CA MET A 66 8.78 30.66 -3.41
C MET A 66 9.89 31.62 -3.87
N LYS A 67 10.81 32.02 -2.97
CA LYS A 67 12.01 32.79 -3.32
C LYS A 67 13.10 31.94 -3.97
N LEU A 68 13.19 30.65 -3.62
CA LEU A 68 14.20 29.72 -4.15
C LEU A 68 13.82 29.12 -5.52
N VAL A 69 12.52 29.05 -5.83
CA VAL A 69 12.01 28.52 -7.11
C VAL A 69 12.00 29.58 -8.23
N LYS A 70 12.32 30.84 -7.90
CA LYS A 70 12.54 31.92 -8.87
C LYS A 70 14.01 32.01 -9.28
#